data_AF-A0A6H5J5R1-F1
#
_entry.id   AF-A0A6H5J5R1-F1
#
_cell.length_a   1.000
_cell.length_b   1.000
_cell.length_c   1.000
_cell.angle_alpha   90.00
_cell.angle_beta   90.00
_cell.angle_gamma   90.00
#
_symmetry.space_group_name_H-M   'P 1'
#
loop_
_entity.id
_entity.type
_entity.pdbx_description
1 polymer ?
#
loop_
_entity_poly.entity_id
_entity_poly.type
_entity_poly.pdbx_seq_one_letter_code
_entity_poly.pdbx_strand_id
1 'polypeptide(L)' 'MESVKRSKERMKKFPILVAQCHKQGSAYAACVISKRNLKKDDCIKEFESFRNCLAKAAVQHNTKI' A
#
# COMPACT_ATOMS: atom_id res chain seq x y z
N MET A 1 -21.08 13.45 12.50
CA MET A 1 -19.85 13.95 11.80
C MET A 1 -18.53 13.38 12.36
N GLU A 2 -18.52 12.56 13.42
CA GLU A 2 -17.26 11.98 13.94
C GLU A 2 -16.61 10.94 13.02
N SER A 3 -17.39 10.16 12.27
CA SER A 3 -16.89 9.18 11.29
C SER A 3 -16.01 9.84 10.22
N VAL A 4 -16.42 11.01 9.73
CA VAL A 4 -15.68 11.79 8.72
C VAL A 4 -14.37 12.36 9.31
N LYS A 5 -14.38 12.81 10.57
CA LYS A 5 -13.16 13.26 11.27
C LYS A 5 -12.15 12.11 11.42
N ARG A 6 -12.62 10.93 11.88
CA ARG A 6 -11.77 9.73 12.02
C ARG A 6 -11.20 9.27 10.67
N SER A 7 -12.00 9.29 9.60
CA SER A 7 -11.49 8.99 8.25
C SER A 7 -10.44 9.99 7.77
N LYS A 8 -10.62 11.29 8.03
CA LYS A 8 -9.61 12.32 7.71
C LYS A 8 -8.29 12.07 8.43
N GLU A 9 -8.32 11.69 9.71
CA GLU A 9 -7.10 11.38 10.46
C GLU A 9 -6.39 10.14 9.94
N ARG A 10 -7.13 9.10 9.53
CA ARG A 10 -6.55 7.91 8.87
C ARG A 10 -5.94 8.27 7.51
N MET A 11 -6.63 9.09 6.71
CA MET A 11 -6.11 9.59 5.44
C MET A 11 -4.83 10.40 5.59
N LYS A 12 -4.64 11.15 6.68
CA LYS A 12 -3.37 11.84 6.94
C LYS A 12 -2.21 10.89 7.23
N LYS A 13 -2.50 9.71 7.80
CA LYS A 13 -1.49 8.68 8.09
C LYS A 13 -1.18 7.80 6.87
N PHE A 14 -2.11 7.68 5.93
CA PHE A 14 -1.95 6.86 4.73
C PHE A 14 -0.73 7.22 3.84
N PRO A 15 -0.42 8.50 3.56
CA PRO A 15 0.80 8.88 2.84
C PRO A 15 2.08 8.42 3.54
N ILE A 16 2.10 8.42 4.88
CA ILE A 16 3.26 7.98 5.67
C ILE A 16 3.45 6.46 5.52
N LEU A 17 2.34 5.71 5.57
CA LEU A 17 2.33 4.26 5.32
C LEU A 17 2.85 3.92 3.93
N VAL A 18 2.36 4.63 2.91
CA VAL A 18 2.77 4.43 1.53
C VAL A 18 4.23 4.87 1.30
N ALA A 19 4.68 5.94 1.95
CA ALA A 19 6.06 6.41 1.89
C ALA A 19 7.04 5.39 2.49
N GLN A 20 6.69 4.73 3.61
CA GLN A 20 7.51 3.66 4.16
C GLN A 20 7.62 2.45 3.20
N CYS A 21 6.55 2.18 2.47
CA CYS A 21 6.47 1.06 1.52
C CYS A 21 6.73 1.48 0.07
N HIS A 22 7.33 2.65 -0.15
CA HIS A 22 7.50 3.20 -1.49
C HIS A 22 8.37 2.30 -2.38
N LYS A 23 9.36 1.60 -1.80
CA LYS A 23 10.28 0.72 -2.54
C LYS A 23 9.52 -0.49 -3.09
N GLN A 24 8.72 -1.14 -2.25
CA GLN A 24 7.91 -2.30 -2.63
C GLN A 24 6.80 -1.89 -3.62
N GLY A 25 6.18 -0.73 -3.41
CA GLY A 25 5.18 -0.18 -4.33
C GLY A 25 5.77 0.18 -5.69
N SER A 26 6.98 0.73 -5.72
CA SER A 26 7.69 1.05 -6.97
C SER A 26 8.10 -0.21 -7.73
N ALA A 27 8.53 -1.27 -7.03
CA ALA A 27 8.84 -2.56 -7.65
C ALA A 27 7.59 -3.21 -8.26
N TYR A 28 6.45 -3.18 -7.55
CA TYR A 28 5.17 -3.65 -8.09
C TYR A 28 4.76 -2.83 -9.32
N ALA A 29 4.83 -1.50 -9.24
CA ALA A 29 4.52 -0.62 -10.37
C ALA A 29 5.43 -0.88 -11.58
N ALA A 30 6.73 -1.10 -11.36
CA ALA A 30 7.67 -1.42 -12.44
C ALA A 30 7.32 -2.75 -13.13
N CYS A 31 6.94 -3.78 -12.35
CA CYS A 31 6.47 -5.06 -12.89
C CYS A 31 5.18 -4.87 -13.70
N VAL A 32 4.24 -4.09 -13.19
CA VAL A 32 2.96 -3.81 -13.85
C VAL A 32 3.14 -3.02 -15.15
N ILE A 33 3.97 -1.98 -15.14
CA ILE A 33 4.25 -1.15 -16.32
C ILE A 33 5.01 -1.94 -17.40
N SER A 34 5.90 -2.83 -16.98
CA SER A 34 6.67 -3.67 -17.92
C SER A 34 5.80 -4.72 -18.63
N LYS A 35 4.67 -5.12 -18.03
CA LYS A 35 3.75 -6.12 -18.60
C LYS A 35 2.55 -5.44 -19.26
N ARG A 36 2.48 -5.48 -20.60
CA ARG A 36 1.32 -4.97 -21.36
C ARG A 36 0.06 -5.86 -21.25
N ASN A 37 0.24 -7.16 -20.99
CA ASN A 37 -0.84 -8.13 -20.81
C ASN A 37 -0.82 -8.63 -19.36
N LEU A 38 -1.40 -7.85 -18.45
CA LEU A 38 -1.48 -8.19 -17.04
C LEU A 38 -2.52 -9.30 -16.85
N LYS A 39 -2.08 -10.52 -16.56
CA LYS A 39 -2.96 -11.53 -15.99
C LYS A 39 -2.96 -11.42 -14.47
N LYS A 40 -4.02 -11.93 -13.85
CA LYS A 40 -4.06 -12.09 -12.40
C LYS A 40 -2.83 -12.91 -11.98
N ASP A 41 -2.15 -12.47 -10.95
CA ASP A 41 -0.97 -13.10 -10.34
C ASP A 41 0.40 -12.85 -11.02
N ASP A 42 0.47 -12.08 -12.11
CA ASP A 42 1.73 -11.84 -12.85
C ASP A 42 2.82 -11.08 -12.04
N CYS A 43 2.42 -10.29 -11.05
CA CYS A 43 3.29 -9.52 -10.14
C CYS A 43 2.94 -9.83 -8.67
N ILE A 44 2.49 -11.06 -8.39
CA ILE A 44 1.99 -11.42 -7.05
C ILE A 44 3.06 -11.35 -5.97
N LYS A 45 4.32 -11.66 -6.29
CA LYS A 45 5.43 -11.63 -5.33
C LYS A 45 5.70 -10.21 -4.83
N GLU A 46 5.72 -9.26 -5.74
CA GLU A 46 5.89 -7.83 -5.47
C GLU A 46 4.66 -7.27 -4.75
N PHE A 47 3.47 -7.71 -5.16
CA PHE A 47 2.21 -7.34 -4.50
C PHE A 47 2.13 -7.84 -3.05
N GLU A 48 2.50 -9.09 -2.78
CA GLU A 48 2.54 -9.65 -1.42
C GLU A 48 3.56 -8.92 -0.55
N SER A 49 4.73 -8.59 -1.11
CA SER A 49 5.74 -7.80 -0.41
C SER A 49 5.24 -6.40 -0.07
N PHE A 50 4.55 -5.74 -1.00
CA PHE A 50 3.92 -4.44 -0.79
C PHE A 50 2.79 -4.51 0.24
N ARG A 51 1.92 -5.52 0.14
CA ARG A 51 0.81 -5.76 1.07
C ARG A 51 1.32 -6.03 2.50
N ASN A 52 2.35 -6.86 2.63
CA ASN A 52 2.97 -7.14 3.93
C ASN A 52 3.61 -5.88 4.53
N CYS A 53 4.24 -5.06 3.69
CA CYS A 53 4.77 -3.78 4.14
C CYS A 53 3.64 -2.85 4.63
N LEU A 54 2.56 -2.70 3.87
CA LEU A 54 1.40 -1.90 4.26
C LEU A 54 0.76 -2.41 5.56
N ALA A 55 0.60 -3.72 5.71
CA ALA A 55 0.07 -4.33 6.93
C ALA A 55 0.97 -4.04 8.15
N LYS A 56 2.29 -4.16 8.00
CA LYS A 56 3.25 -3.82 9.08
C LYS A 56 3.20 -2.34 9.43
N ALA A 57 3.21 -1.47 8.42
CA ALA A 57 3.14 -0.02 8.61
C ALA A 57 1.82 0.37 9.29
N ALA A 58 0.70 -0.25 8.91
CA ALA A 58 -0.61 -0.02 9.51
C ALA A 58 -0.65 -0.37 11.00
N VAL A 59 -0.03 -1.48 11.39
CA VAL A 59 0.16 -1.86 12.80
C VAL A 59 1.03 -0.83 13.52
N GLN A 60 2.16 -0.44 12.93
CA GLN A 60 3.07 0.56 13.52
C GLN A 60 2.40 1.92 13.75
N HIS A 61 1.53 2.36 12.83
CA HIS A 61 0.83 3.64 12.93
C HIS A 61 -0.56 3.54 13.58
N ASN A 62 -0.90 2.39 14.18
CA ASN A 62 -2.20 2.13 14.83
C ASN A 62 -3.40 2.54 13.96
N THR A 63 -3.30 2.26 12.66
CA THR A 63 -4.29 2.72 11.67
C THR A 63 -4.80 1.54 10.87
N LYS A 64 -6.12 1.33 10.87
CA LYS A 64 -6.77 0.34 10.00
C LYS A 64 -6.74 0.85 8.55
N ILE A 65 -6.07 0.10 7.68
CA ILE A 65 -6.13 0.19 6.21
C ILE A 65 -7.22 -0.73 5.68
#